data_AF-A0A926VSP7-F1
#
_entry.id   AF-A0A926VSP7-F1
#
_cell.length_a   1.000
_cell.length_b   1.000
_cell.length_c   1.000
_cell.angle_alpha   90.00
_cell.angle_beta   90.00
_cell.angle_gamma   90.00
#
_symmetry.space_group_name_H-M   'P 1'
#
loop_
_entity.id
_entity.type
_entity.pdbx_description
1 polymer ?
#
loop_
_entity_poly.entity_id
_entity_poly.type
_entity_poly.pdbx_seq_one_letter_code
_entity_poly.pdbx_strand_id
1 'polypeptide(L)'
;MKKFLFVGGVLLILFIYFGLNYSGFCFAEMRYLSNEEKIRAVFDYQNSRDTLPIKNFPDPKHIKYKSFDEYIALYTKCCSVNPGGPYEVPPTKFLDRILGYDSGDVVVINFKVRYLNENGSLETAEVRFDNYLQNCGKPR
;
A
#
# COMPACT_ATOMS: atom_id res chain seq x y z
N MET A 1 21.82 -14.72 -39.14
CA MET A 1 21.83 -15.41 -37.82
C MET A 1 22.20 -14.49 -36.65
N LYS A 2 23.36 -13.81 -36.63
CA LYS A 2 23.77 -12.98 -35.47
C LYS A 2 22.77 -11.87 -35.06
N LYS A 3 22.18 -11.16 -36.03
CA LYS A 3 21.14 -10.14 -35.76
C LYS A 3 19.87 -10.71 -35.12
N PHE A 4 19.44 -11.90 -35.55
CA PHE A 4 18.26 -12.57 -34.99
C PHE A 4 18.50 -13.06 -33.55
N LEU A 5 19.70 -13.55 -33.24
CA LEU A 5 20.08 -13.92 -31.88
C LEU A 5 20.10 -12.70 -30.94
N PHE A 6 20.60 -11.56 -31.42
CA PHE A 6 20.62 -10.32 -30.63
C PHE A 6 19.21 -9.80 -30.34
N VAL A 7 18.35 -9.72 -31.37
CA VAL A 7 16.95 -9.28 -31.20
C VAL A 7 16.19 -10.22 -30.26
N GLY A 8 16.36 -11.54 -30.42
CA GLY A 8 15.76 -12.53 -29.51
C GLY A 8 16.20 -12.36 -28.07
N GLY A 9 17.49 -12.10 -27.83
CA GLY A 9 18.02 -11.86 -26.48
C GLY A 9 17.43 -10.61 -25.82
N VAL A 10 17.35 -9.49 -26.56
CA VAL A 10 16.76 -8.24 -26.04
C VAL A 10 15.28 -8.44 -25.69
N LEU A 11 14.51 -9.10 -26.57
CA LEU A 11 13.09 -9.37 -26.31
C LEU A 11 12.88 -10.25 -25.08
N LEU A 12 13.75 -11.25 -24.87
CA LEU A 12 13.68 -12.10 -23.68
C LEU A 12 13.92 -11.31 -22.39
N ILE A 13 14.92 -10.42 -22.38
CA ILE A 13 15.22 -9.57 -21.22
C ILE A 13 14.05 -8.63 -20.92
N LEU A 14 13.47 -8.00 -21.94
CA LEU A 14 12.30 -7.14 -21.77
C LEU A 14 11.10 -7.93 -21.25
N PHE A 15 10.86 -9.13 -21.78
CA PHE A 15 9.78 -9.99 -21.31
C PHE A 15 9.93 -10.34 -19.84
N ILE A 16 11.14 -10.71 -19.39
CA ILE A 16 11.43 -10.99 -17.99
C ILE A 16 11.22 -9.72 -17.15
N TYR A 17 11.75 -8.57 -17.58
CA TYR A 17 11.64 -7.31 -16.84
C TYR A 17 10.19 -6.89 -16.63
N PHE A 18 9.38 -6.89 -17.68
CA PHE A 18 7.96 -6.51 -17.60
C PHE A 18 7.11 -7.57 -16.91
N GLY A 19 7.44 -8.86 -17.07
CA GLY A 19 6.78 -9.95 -16.34
C GLY A 19 7.01 -9.85 -14.83
N LEU A 20 8.24 -9.55 -14.42
CA LEU A 20 8.57 -9.31 -13.01
C LEU A 20 7.85 -8.08 -12.46
N ASN A 21 7.82 -6.96 -13.21
CA ASN A 21 7.02 -5.79 -12.80
C ASN A 21 5.54 -6.15 -12.63
N TYR A 22 4.95 -6.85 -13.61
CA TYR A 22 3.55 -7.26 -13.57
C TYR A 22 3.22 -8.16 -12.37
N SER A 23 4.18 -8.98 -11.94
CA SER A 23 4.06 -9.85 -10.76
C SER A 23 4.20 -9.12 -9.42
N GLY A 24 4.56 -7.83 -9.41
CA GLY A 24 4.79 -7.06 -8.18
C GLY A 24 6.22 -7.11 -7.64
N PHE A 25 7.22 -7.53 -8.44
CA PHE A 25 8.62 -7.60 -8.02
C PHE A 25 9.22 -6.20 -7.83
N CYS A 26 9.84 -5.95 -6.68
CA CYS A 26 10.55 -4.71 -6.43
C CYS A 26 12.00 -4.82 -6.93
N PHE A 27 12.31 -4.14 -8.02
CA PHE A 27 13.67 -4.12 -8.57
C PHE A 27 14.69 -3.37 -7.70
N ALA A 28 14.25 -2.38 -6.90
CA ALA A 28 15.15 -1.67 -6.00
C ALA A 28 15.70 -2.58 -4.89
N GLU A 29 14.86 -3.49 -4.40
CA GLU A 29 15.19 -4.45 -3.33
C GLU A 29 15.57 -5.84 -3.88
N MET A 30 15.43 -6.05 -5.19
CA MET A 30 15.60 -7.33 -5.88
C MET A 30 14.81 -8.50 -5.24
N ARG A 31 13.60 -8.21 -4.76
CA ARG A 31 12.68 -9.20 -4.15
C ARG A 31 11.23 -8.75 -4.20
N TYR A 32 10.33 -9.65 -3.81
CA TYR A 32 8.95 -9.29 -3.46
C TYR A 32 8.90 -8.75 -2.03
N LEU A 33 8.04 -7.75 -1.81
CA LEU A 33 7.74 -7.30 -0.46
C LEU A 33 6.86 -8.33 0.26
N SER A 34 7.16 -8.55 1.54
CA SER A 34 6.33 -9.32 2.44
C SER A 34 5.02 -8.60 2.75
N ASN A 35 4.03 -9.33 3.26
CA ASN A 35 2.76 -8.73 3.67
C ASN A 35 2.95 -7.71 4.80
N GLU A 36 3.89 -7.96 5.72
CA GLU A 36 4.19 -7.01 6.79
C GLU A 36 4.72 -5.69 6.23
N GLU A 37 5.65 -5.72 5.27
CA GLU A 37 6.20 -4.51 4.66
C GLU A 37 5.14 -3.70 3.91
N LYS A 38 4.25 -4.40 3.20
CA LYS A 38 3.11 -3.77 2.52
C LYS A 38 2.18 -3.08 3.52
N ILE A 39 1.84 -3.76 4.62
CA ILE A 39 0.98 -3.21 5.67
C ILE A 39 1.67 -2.03 6.38
N ARG A 40 2.96 -2.17 6.71
CA ARG A 40 3.77 -1.12 7.34
C ARG A 40 3.80 0.14 6.49
N ALA A 41 3.99 0.01 5.17
CA ALA A 41 4.01 1.16 4.28
C ALA A 41 2.68 1.90 4.20
N VAL A 42 1.55 1.18 4.21
CA VAL A 42 0.22 1.80 4.29
C VAL A 42 -0.01 2.45 5.64
N PHE A 43 0.38 1.79 6.73
CA PHE A 43 0.33 2.38 8.06
C PHE A 43 1.13 3.68 8.12
N ASP A 44 2.38 3.69 7.65
CA ASP A 44 3.25 4.87 7.69
C ASP A 44 2.65 6.03 6.88
N TYR A 45 2.06 5.73 5.73
CA TYR A 45 1.36 6.73 4.92
C TYR A 45 0.17 7.33 5.65
N GLN A 46 -0.74 6.52 6.19
CA GLN A 46 -1.90 7.04 6.93
C GLN A 46 -1.47 7.74 8.23
N ASN A 47 -0.46 7.20 8.93
CA ASN A 47 0.07 7.76 10.17
C ASN A 47 0.81 9.08 9.97
N SER A 48 1.38 9.32 8.78
CA SER A 48 2.06 10.59 8.46
C SER A 48 1.11 11.77 8.26
N ARG A 49 -0.18 11.51 7.97
CA ARG A 49 -1.17 12.54 7.66
C ARG A 49 -1.57 13.33 8.91
N ASP A 50 -1.68 14.65 8.75
CA ASP A 50 -2.06 15.55 9.85
C ASP A 50 -3.56 15.56 10.12
N THR A 51 -4.37 15.30 9.09
CA THR A 51 -5.81 15.09 9.19
C THR A 51 -6.20 13.80 8.48
N LEU A 52 -7.15 13.10 9.08
CA LEU A 52 -7.78 11.91 8.51
C LEU A 52 -9.29 12.12 8.54
N PRO A 53 -10.00 11.80 7.44
CA PRO A 53 -11.43 11.98 7.39
C PRO A 53 -12.10 10.99 8.36
N ILE A 54 -12.82 11.52 9.33
CA ILE A 54 -13.66 10.73 10.25
C ILE A 54 -15.12 11.05 9.94
N LYS A 55 -16.00 10.06 10.03
CA LYS A 55 -17.43 10.28 9.83
C LYS A 55 -17.92 11.38 10.80
N ASN A 56 -18.60 12.39 10.28
CA ASN A 56 -19.09 13.58 11.00
C ASN A 56 -18.01 14.57 11.50
N PHE A 57 -16.72 14.27 11.30
CA PHE A 57 -15.61 15.16 11.63
C PHE A 57 -14.61 15.13 10.46
N PRO A 58 -14.74 16.04 9.48
CA PRO A 58 -13.96 15.95 8.25
C PRO A 58 -12.47 16.24 8.45
N ASP A 59 -12.10 17.10 9.41
CA ASP A 59 -10.71 17.52 9.64
C ASP A 59 -10.25 17.50 11.12
N PRO A 60 -10.48 16.42 11.88
CA PRO A 60 -9.98 16.31 13.24
C PRO A 60 -8.46 16.20 13.21
N LYS A 61 -7.80 16.88 14.15
CA LYS A 61 -6.34 16.80 14.29
C LYS A 61 -5.94 15.38 14.67
N HIS A 62 -5.26 14.70 13.76
CA HIS A 62 -4.80 13.34 13.96
C HIS A 62 -3.62 13.30 14.93
N ILE A 63 -3.70 12.41 15.92
CA ILE A 63 -2.61 12.09 16.83
C ILE A 63 -1.93 10.82 16.33
N LYS A 64 -0.71 11.00 15.83
CA LYS A 64 0.10 9.96 15.22
C LYS A 64 0.53 8.93 16.27
N TYR A 65 0.55 7.67 15.88
CA TYR A 65 1.20 6.60 16.64
C TYR A 65 2.72 6.78 16.60
N LYS A 66 3.42 6.33 17.64
CA LYS A 66 4.88 6.44 17.72
C LYS A 66 5.57 5.54 16.69
N SER A 67 4.99 4.37 16.43
CA SER A 67 5.56 3.38 15.52
C SER A 67 4.52 2.36 15.07
N PHE A 68 4.82 1.65 13.98
CA PHE A 68 4.06 0.50 13.55
C PHE A 68 4.01 -0.59 14.63
N ASP A 69 5.11 -0.83 15.33
CA ASP A 69 5.20 -1.89 16.34
C ASP A 69 4.27 -1.61 17.53
N GLU A 70 4.16 -0.33 17.96
CA GLU A 70 3.14 0.09 18.94
C GLU A 70 1.72 -0.22 18.44
N TYR A 71 1.47 0.09 17.17
CA TYR A 71 0.14 -0.05 16.59
C TYR A 71 -0.30 -1.51 16.49
N ILE A 72 0.54 -2.39 15.94
CA ILE A 72 0.18 -3.80 15.77
C ILE A 72 0.08 -4.55 17.10
N ALA A 73 0.82 -4.11 18.12
CA ALA A 73 0.72 -4.68 19.47
C ALA A 73 -0.68 -4.44 20.09
N LEU A 74 -1.29 -3.30 19.77
CA LEU A 74 -2.65 -2.96 20.21
C LEU A 74 -3.73 -3.54 19.30
N TYR A 75 -3.47 -3.63 17.99
CA TYR A 75 -4.48 -3.97 16.98
C TYR A 75 -4.01 -5.11 16.07
N THR A 76 -3.84 -6.30 16.63
CA THR A 76 -3.30 -7.48 15.94
C THR A 76 -4.11 -7.97 14.73
N LYS A 77 -5.38 -7.56 14.59
CA LYS A 77 -6.28 -7.92 13.47
C LYS A 77 -6.66 -6.74 12.58
N CYS A 78 -5.87 -5.66 12.58
CA CYS A 78 -6.19 -4.43 11.86
C CYS A 78 -6.18 -4.55 10.34
N CYS A 79 -5.40 -5.49 9.80
CA CYS A 79 -4.79 -5.30 8.50
C CYS A 79 -4.79 -6.61 7.69
N SER A 80 -4.97 -6.48 6.38
CA SER A 80 -4.98 -7.63 5.46
C SER A 80 -4.49 -7.23 4.07
N VAL A 81 -3.84 -8.16 3.37
CA VAL A 81 -3.44 -8.04 1.97
C VAL A 81 -4.34 -8.94 1.14
N ASN A 82 -5.02 -8.37 0.14
CA ASN A 82 -6.00 -9.03 -0.71
C ASN A 82 -7.05 -9.87 0.06
N PRO A 83 -7.78 -9.29 1.03
CA PRO A 83 -8.80 -10.03 1.78
C PRO A 83 -9.98 -10.52 0.90
N GLY A 84 -10.05 -10.06 -0.36
CA GLY A 84 -11.18 -10.30 -1.25
C GLY A 84 -12.33 -9.34 -0.96
N GLY A 85 -13.39 -9.44 -1.78
CA GLY A 85 -14.53 -8.54 -1.73
C GLY A 85 -14.36 -7.27 -2.57
N PRO A 86 -15.36 -6.36 -2.54
CA PRO A 86 -15.26 -5.08 -3.21
C PRO A 86 -14.25 -4.18 -2.48
N TYR A 87 -13.42 -3.50 -3.25
CA TYR A 87 -12.49 -2.49 -2.73
C TYR A 87 -12.98 -1.08 -3.10
N GLU A 88 -12.76 -0.12 -2.22
CA GLU A 88 -13.05 1.31 -2.46
C GLU A 88 -11.90 2.01 -3.20
N VAL A 89 -11.29 1.31 -4.16
CA VAL A 89 -10.22 1.83 -5.02
C VAL A 89 -10.49 1.49 -6.49
N PRO A 90 -10.13 2.36 -7.44
CA PRO A 90 -10.38 2.13 -8.86
C PRO A 90 -9.65 0.87 -9.35
N PRO A 91 -10.14 0.14 -10.35
CA PRO A 91 -9.45 -1.05 -10.83
C PRO A 91 -8.05 -0.72 -11.37
N THR A 92 -7.07 -1.57 -11.04
CA THR A 92 -5.71 -1.45 -11.54
C THR A 92 -5.66 -1.52 -13.07
N LYS A 93 -4.88 -0.62 -13.68
CA LYS A 93 -4.65 -0.61 -15.13
C LYS A 93 -3.49 -1.54 -15.49
N PHE A 94 -3.60 -2.22 -16.64
CA PHE A 94 -2.57 -3.12 -17.15
C PHE A 94 -1.19 -2.45 -17.27
N LEU A 95 -1.14 -1.22 -17.80
CA LEU A 95 0.11 -0.47 -17.95
C LEU A 95 0.73 -0.07 -16.60
N ASP A 96 -0.08 0.24 -15.59
CA ASP A 96 0.43 0.58 -14.25
C ASP A 96 1.16 -0.63 -13.64
N ARG A 97 0.67 -1.85 -13.89
CA ARG A 97 1.35 -3.10 -13.47
C ARG A 97 2.64 -3.37 -14.23
N ILE A 98 2.63 -3.20 -15.55
CA ILE A 98 3.84 -3.41 -16.37
C ILE A 98 4.95 -2.44 -15.99
N LEU A 99 4.61 -1.20 -15.63
CA LEU A 99 5.57 -0.17 -15.27
C LEU A 99 5.95 -0.19 -13.77
N GLY A 100 5.35 -1.08 -12.97
CA GLY A 100 5.61 -1.22 -11.53
C GLY A 100 4.98 -0.13 -10.66
N TYR A 101 4.09 0.69 -11.23
CA TYR A 101 3.31 1.69 -10.50
C TYR A 101 2.12 1.08 -9.74
N ASP A 102 1.87 -0.21 -9.92
CA ASP A 102 0.86 -0.97 -9.18
C ASP A 102 1.31 -2.43 -9.08
N SER A 103 1.43 -2.92 -7.84
CA SER A 103 1.82 -4.30 -7.52
C SER A 103 0.73 -5.32 -7.81
N GLY A 104 -0.51 -4.87 -8.02
CA GLY A 104 -1.70 -5.70 -8.11
C GLY A 104 -2.26 -6.14 -6.76
N ASP A 105 -1.59 -5.77 -5.66
CA ASP A 105 -2.07 -6.05 -4.30
C ASP A 105 -2.84 -4.85 -3.74
N VAL A 106 -3.94 -5.17 -3.05
CA VAL A 106 -4.70 -4.22 -2.25
C VAL A 106 -4.45 -4.50 -0.78
N VAL A 107 -4.00 -3.47 -0.06
CA VAL A 107 -3.84 -3.51 1.39
C VAL A 107 -5.02 -2.80 2.02
N VAL A 108 -5.73 -3.53 2.88
CA VAL A 108 -6.84 -3.02 3.66
C VAL A 108 -6.39 -2.84 5.10
N ILE A 109 -6.52 -1.62 5.61
CA ILE A 109 -6.26 -1.29 7.02
C ILE A 109 -7.52 -0.69 7.66
N ASN A 110 -8.01 -1.33 8.72
CA ASN A 110 -9.04 -0.78 9.60
C ASN A 110 -8.34 0.11 10.64
N PHE A 111 -8.00 1.32 10.22
CA PHE A 111 -7.14 2.22 10.95
C PHE A 111 -7.85 2.89 12.13
N LYS A 112 -7.39 2.62 13.34
CA LYS A 112 -7.80 3.31 14.57
C LYS A 112 -7.21 4.72 14.65
N VAL A 113 -7.90 5.73 14.13
CA VAL A 113 -7.49 7.14 14.18
C VAL A 113 -7.64 7.66 15.62
N ARG A 114 -6.55 8.15 16.23
CA ARG A 114 -6.60 8.89 17.49
C ARG A 114 -6.76 10.37 17.19
N TYR A 115 -7.72 11.06 17.78
CA TYR A 115 -7.94 12.49 17.53
C TYR A 115 -8.41 13.24 18.78
N LEU A 116 -8.28 14.56 18.76
CA LEU A 116 -8.90 15.44 19.76
C LEU A 116 -10.26 15.88 19.24
N ASN A 117 -11.32 15.67 20.02
CA ASN A 117 -12.61 16.26 19.74
C ASN A 117 -12.63 17.76 20.07
N GLU A 118 -13.75 18.43 19.81
CA GLU A 118 -13.93 19.87 20.07
C GLU A 118 -13.71 20.25 21.55
N ASN A 119 -13.91 19.30 22.47
CA ASN A 119 -13.72 19.48 23.91
C ASN A 119 -12.27 19.20 24.36
N GLY A 120 -11.37 18.87 23.44
CA GLY A 120 -9.98 18.53 23.73
C GLY A 120 -9.79 17.15 24.36
N SER A 121 -10.81 16.28 24.38
CA SER A 121 -10.65 14.90 24.84
C SER A 121 -10.17 13.99 23.71
N LEU A 122 -9.28 13.07 24.07
CA LEU A 122 -8.76 12.05 23.17
C LEU A 122 -9.85 11.02 22.86
N GLU A 123 -10.17 10.87 21.59
CA GLU A 123 -11.09 9.85 21.09
C GLU A 123 -10.38 8.97 20.05
N THR A 124 -11.00 7.82 19.76
CA THR A 124 -10.52 6.91 18.72
C THR A 124 -11.67 6.47 17.84
N ALA A 125 -11.50 6.61 16.53
CA ALA A 125 -12.44 6.12 15.54
C ALA A 125 -11.77 5.09 14.63
N GLU A 126 -12.53 4.12 14.13
CA GLU A 126 -12.04 3.21 13.09
C GLU A 126 -12.41 3.75 11.72
N VAL A 127 -11.41 3.85 10.84
CA VAL A 127 -11.59 4.23 9.44
C VAL A 127 -10.94 3.17 8.57
N ARG A 128 -11.70 2.60 7.65
CA ARG A 128 -11.18 1.65 6.67
C ARG A 128 -10.47 2.42 5.56
N PHE A 129 -9.25 2.00 5.24
CA PHE A 129 -8.53 2.47 4.06
C PHE A 129 -8.12 1.28 3.19
N ASP A 130 -8.54 1.32 1.93
CA ASP A 130 -8.11 0.40 0.89
C ASP A 130 -7.02 1.12 0.08
N ASN A 131 -5.84 0.53 -0.06
CA ASN A 131 -4.68 1.17 -0.69
C ASN A 131 -4.03 0.23 -1.70
N TYR A 132 -3.80 0.73 -2.91
CA TYR A 132 -2.82 0.10 -3.81
C TYR A 132 -1.42 0.51 -3.41
N LEU A 133 -0.48 -0.39 -3.71
CA LEU A 133 0.94 -0.17 -3.55
C LEU A 133 1.64 -0.30 -4.90
N GLN A 134 2.64 0.56 -5.14
CA GLN A 134 3.67 0.30 -6.14
C GLN A 134 4.50 -0.93 -5.75
N ASN A 135 5.26 -1.51 -6.67
CA ASN A 135 6.02 -2.75 -6.42
C ASN A 135 6.96 -2.64 -5.22
N CYS A 136 7.51 -1.46 -4.97
CA CYS A 136 8.41 -1.18 -3.85
C CYS A 136 7.71 -0.51 -2.65
N GLY A 137 6.39 -0.72 -2.49
CA GLY A 137 5.67 -0.43 -1.25
C GLY A 137 5.20 1.01 -1.09
N LYS A 138 5.38 1.89 -2.08
CA LYS A 138 4.85 3.25 -2.02
C LYS A 138 3.32 3.24 -2.22
N PRO A 139 2.51 3.79 -1.30
CA PRO A 139 1.07 3.94 -1.50
C PRO A 139 0.74 4.93 -2.62
N ARG A 140 -0.38 4.69 -3.31
CA ARG A 140 -0.88 5.52 -4.41
C ARG A 140 -1.92 6.54 -3.97
#